data_AF-A0AA45WQX3-F1
#
_entry.id   AF-A0AA45WQX3-F1
#
_cell.length_a   1.000
_cell.length_b   1.000
_cell.length_c   1.000
_cell.angle_alpha   90.00
_cell.angle_beta   90.00
_cell.angle_gamma   90.00
#
_symmetry.space_group_name_H-M   'P 1'
#
loop_
_entity.id
_entity.type
_entity.pdbx_description
1 polymer ?
#
loop_
_entity_poly.entity_id
_entity_poly.type
_entity_poly.pdbx_seq_one_letter_code
_entity_poly.pdbx_strand_id
1 'polypeptide(L)'
;MEHWVLWSAALCFAVIFLVKTIPNFYGNTYHNKAVHLVLITENSQQAVEWMIRSYHGWKDAKGKPGKITCIDTGSTDDTKAILERLIHRFPHLEVLHIDEEHQTDEAISKWLQAQEQGKEKLVVLDLRKMEANGDNESERHLA
;
A
#
# COMPACT_ATOMS: atom_id res chain seq x y z
N MET A 1 3.36 16.40 42.44
CA MET A 1 3.46 15.00 41.96
C MET A 1 2.25 14.55 41.14
N GLU A 2 1.16 15.34 41.06
CA GLU A 2 -0.12 14.91 40.47
C GLU A 2 -0.21 15.11 38.94
N HIS A 3 0.59 16.01 38.36
CA HIS A 3 0.55 16.28 36.91
C HIS A 3 1.12 15.17 36.04
N TRP A 4 2.03 14.34 36.56
CA TRP A 4 2.66 13.25 35.79
C TRP A 4 1.65 12.17 35.39
N VAL A 5 0.66 11.92 36.24
CA VAL A 5 -0.44 11.00 35.96
C VAL A 5 -1.36 11.56 34.88
N LEU A 6 -1.62 12.87 34.90
CA LEU A 6 -2.45 13.54 33.90
C LEU A 6 -1.79 13.53 32.51
N TRP A 7 -0.49 13.82 32.43
CA TRP A 7 0.26 13.74 31.17
C TRP A 7 0.34 12.31 30.62
N SER A 8 0.50 11.32 31.50
CA SER A 8 0.48 9.90 31.08
C SER A 8 -0.89 9.49 30.54
N ALA A 9 -1.97 9.87 31.22
CA ALA A 9 -3.34 9.59 30.75
C ALA A 9 -3.64 10.30 29.42
N ALA A 10 -3.25 11.57 29.28
CA ALA A 10 -3.42 12.34 28.05
C ALA A 10 -2.63 11.72 26.88
N LEU A 11 -1.40 11.26 27.11
CA LEU A 11 -0.59 10.56 26.12
C LEU A 11 -1.26 9.26 25.66
N CYS A 12 -1.79 8.46 26.60
CA CYS A 12 -2.52 7.24 26.25
C CYS A 12 -3.76 7.54 25.39
N PHE A 13 -4.54 8.57 25.75
CA PHE A 13 -5.69 8.99 24.94
C PHE A 13 -5.28 9.49 23.55
N ALA A 14 -4.19 10.27 23.45
CA ALA A 14 -3.67 10.74 22.18
C ALA A 14 -3.21 9.57 21.29
N VAL A 15 -2.53 8.57 21.86
CA VAL A 15 -2.10 7.36 21.15
C VAL A 15 -3.31 6.54 20.67
N ILE A 16 -4.32 6.34 21.53
CA ILE A 16 -5.55 5.62 21.16
C ILE A 16 -6.29 6.38 20.04
N PHE A 17 -6.37 7.70 20.14
CA PHE A 17 -7.00 8.53 19.11
C PHE A 17 -6.25 8.41 17.79
N LEU A 18 -4.92 8.54 17.82
CA LEU A 18 -4.05 8.37 16.64
C LEU A 18 -4.24 6.99 16.00
N VAL A 19 -4.22 5.91 16.79
CA VAL A 19 -4.43 4.53 16.31
C VAL A 19 -5.82 4.34 15.71
N LYS A 20 -6.83 5.09 16.18
CA LYS A 20 -8.21 5.01 15.66
C LYS A 20 -8.47 5.92 14.46
N THR A 21 -7.73 7.02 14.29
CA THR A 21 -7.92 7.97 13.17
C THR A 21 -7.07 7.65 11.95
N ILE A 22 -5.87 7.10 12.15
CA ILE A 22 -4.99 6.64 11.06
C ILE A 22 -5.70 5.66 10.09
N PRO A 23 -6.51 4.69 10.53
CA PRO A 23 -7.22 3.78 9.63
C PRO A 23 -8.18 4.47 8.66
N ASN A 24 -8.78 5.60 9.08
CA ASN A 24 -9.71 6.36 8.25
C ASN A 24 -9.00 7.22 7.20
N PHE A 25 -7.80 7.69 7.49
CA PHE A 25 -7.01 8.48 6.54
C PHE A 25 -6.22 7.61 5.56
N TYR A 26 -5.82 6.40 5.98
CA TYR A 26 -4.89 5.56 5.21
C TYR A 26 -5.47 4.25 4.64
N GLY A 27 -6.75 3.93 4.83
CA GLY A 27 -7.31 2.77 4.12
C GLY A 27 -8.45 2.05 4.81
N ASN A 28 -9.62 2.68 4.87
CA ASN A 28 -10.85 1.99 5.23
C ASN A 28 -11.27 0.91 4.18
N THR A 29 -10.58 0.82 3.05
CA THR A 29 -10.74 -0.25 2.05
C THR A 29 -9.96 -1.52 2.40
N TYR A 30 -9.04 -1.43 3.38
CA TYR A 30 -7.92 -2.36 3.49
C TYR A 30 -8.12 -3.45 4.57
N HIS A 31 -8.98 -3.19 5.54
CA HIS A 31 -9.17 -4.06 6.68
C HIS A 31 -10.23 -5.15 6.43
N ASN A 32 -9.76 -6.41 6.35
CA ASN A 32 -10.41 -7.64 6.81
C ASN A 32 -10.81 -8.75 5.82
N LYS A 33 -10.63 -8.65 4.50
CA LYS A 33 -11.06 -9.79 3.63
C LYS A 33 -10.08 -10.29 2.56
N ALA A 34 -9.05 -9.54 2.16
CA ALA A 34 -8.15 -10.00 1.10
C ALA A 34 -6.96 -10.81 1.65
N VAL A 35 -6.71 -11.94 1.01
CA VAL A 35 -5.52 -12.78 1.20
C VAL A 35 -4.36 -12.27 0.34
N HIS A 36 -4.68 -11.60 -0.78
CA HIS A 36 -3.74 -11.14 -1.79
C HIS A 36 -3.94 -9.65 -2.10
N LEU A 37 -2.92 -8.84 -1.82
CA LEU A 37 -2.82 -7.44 -2.23
C LEU A 37 -2.16 -7.36 -3.61
N VAL A 38 -2.75 -6.58 -4.51
CA VAL A 38 -2.14 -6.18 -5.78
C VAL A 38 -1.90 -4.68 -5.76
N LEU A 39 -0.66 -4.25 -5.95
CA LEU A 39 -0.27 -2.85 -6.08
C LEU A 39 0.07 -2.58 -7.54
N ILE A 40 -0.52 -1.56 -8.16
CA ILE A 40 -0.11 -1.07 -9.48
C ILE A 40 0.65 0.23 -9.26
N THR A 41 1.88 0.32 -9.78
CA THR A 41 2.81 1.40 -9.46
C THR A 41 3.47 1.98 -10.69
N GLU A 42 3.60 3.29 -10.72
CA GLU A 42 4.38 4.05 -11.70
C GLU A 42 4.93 5.27 -10.97
N ASN A 43 6.25 5.39 -10.89
CA ASN A 43 6.93 6.46 -10.17
C ASN A 43 6.38 6.70 -8.74
N SER A 44 6.17 5.61 -7.99
CA SER A 44 5.44 5.60 -6.71
C SER A 44 6.33 5.27 -5.51
N GLN A 45 7.61 5.68 -5.52
CA GLN A 45 8.65 5.28 -4.56
C GLN A 45 8.23 5.39 -3.09
N GLN A 46 7.59 6.49 -2.69
CA GLN A 46 7.21 6.70 -1.28
C GLN A 46 6.00 5.85 -0.89
N ALA A 47 4.97 5.85 -1.73
CA ALA A 47 3.73 5.12 -1.49
C ALA A 47 3.95 3.60 -1.47
N VAL A 48 4.76 3.07 -2.41
CA VAL A 48 4.99 1.63 -2.55
C VAL A 48 5.70 1.03 -1.34
N GLU A 49 6.75 1.69 -0.85
CA GLU A 49 7.50 1.21 0.32
C GLU A 49 6.60 1.22 1.57
N TRP A 50 5.87 2.30 1.77
CA TRP A 50 5.00 2.44 2.93
C TRP A 50 3.86 1.41 2.92
N MET A 51 3.22 1.20 1.76
CA MET A 51 2.13 0.23 1.61
C MET A 51 2.58 -1.20 1.87
N ILE A 52 3.73 -1.62 1.33
CA ILE A 52 4.28 -2.96 1.54
C ILE A 52 4.62 -3.18 3.02
N ARG A 53 5.27 -2.21 3.67
CA ARG A 53 5.65 -2.30 5.09
C ARG A 53 4.45 -2.34 6.02
N SER A 54 3.45 -1.50 5.77
CA SER A 54 2.21 -1.45 6.56
C SER A 54 1.40 -2.75 6.40
N TYR A 55 1.34 -3.30 5.18
CA TYR A 55 0.65 -4.57 4.93
C TYR A 55 1.24 -5.73 5.74
N HIS A 56 2.56 -5.92 5.64
CA HIS A 56 3.25 -7.00 6.35
C HIS A 56 3.13 -6.83 7.86
N GLY A 57 3.35 -5.61 8.38
CA GLY A 57 3.24 -5.34 9.82
C GLY A 57 1.88 -5.72 10.41
N TRP A 58 0.78 -5.50 9.67
CA TRP A 58 -0.57 -5.86 10.13
C TRP A 58 -0.91 -7.35 9.95
N LYS A 59 -0.35 -8.01 8.94
CA LYS A 59 -0.62 -9.43 8.66
C LYS A 59 0.16 -10.36 9.58
N ASP A 60 1.40 -10.01 9.90
CA ASP A 60 2.23 -10.74 10.86
C ASP A 60 1.59 -10.71 12.26
N ALA A 61 1.04 -9.56 12.67
CA ALA A 61 0.29 -9.42 13.92
C ALA A 61 -0.99 -10.29 13.99
N LYS A 62 -1.53 -10.73 12.84
CA LYS A 62 -2.71 -11.59 12.73
C LYS A 62 -2.38 -13.05 12.39
N GLY A 63 -1.09 -13.40 12.31
CA GLY A 63 -0.61 -14.78 12.07
C GLY A 63 -0.99 -15.36 10.71
N LYS A 64 -1.30 -14.52 9.72
CA LYS A 64 -1.64 -14.97 8.35
C LYS A 64 -0.72 -14.28 7.35
N PRO A 65 0.21 -15.00 6.70
CA PRO A 65 1.05 -14.39 5.67
C PRO A 65 0.13 -13.89 4.56
N GLY A 66 0.12 -12.58 4.33
CA GLY A 66 -0.58 -11.99 3.19
C GLY A 66 0.33 -12.05 1.97
N LYS A 67 -0.25 -12.37 0.81
CA LYS A 67 0.45 -12.31 -0.47
C LYS A 67 0.42 -10.87 -0.99
N ILE A 68 1.53 -10.36 -1.51
CA ILE A 68 1.58 -9.09 -2.23
C ILE A 68 2.11 -9.35 -3.64
N THR A 69 1.44 -8.82 -4.66
CA THR A 69 2.02 -8.66 -5.99
C THR A 69 2.08 -7.18 -6.35
N CYS A 70 3.27 -6.69 -6.69
CA CYS A 70 3.48 -5.35 -7.21
C CYS A 70 3.63 -5.43 -8.73
N ILE A 71 2.85 -4.63 -9.45
CA ILE A 71 2.92 -4.49 -10.90
C ILE A 71 3.48 -3.09 -11.16
N ASP A 72 4.73 -3.05 -11.60
CA ASP A 72 5.43 -1.83 -11.97
C ASP A 72 5.28 -1.59 -13.47
N THR A 73 4.71 -0.45 -13.84
CA THR A 73 4.29 -0.14 -15.22
C THR A 73 5.29 0.74 -15.97
N GLY A 74 6.58 0.58 -15.68
CA GLY A 74 7.66 1.33 -16.33
C GLY A 74 8.17 2.51 -15.51
N SER A 75 8.25 2.37 -14.18
CA SER A 75 8.82 3.44 -13.34
C SER A 75 10.24 3.80 -13.77
N THR A 76 10.53 5.10 -13.73
CA THR A 76 11.84 5.71 -14.07
C THR A 76 12.56 6.28 -12.84
N ASP A 77 11.87 6.35 -11.71
CA ASP A 77 12.40 6.73 -10.40
C ASP A 77 13.02 5.52 -9.66
N ASP A 78 13.32 5.68 -8.35
CA ASP A 78 13.89 4.60 -7.55
C ASP A 78 12.87 3.49 -7.19
N THR A 79 11.62 3.53 -7.70
CA THR A 79 10.59 2.52 -7.41
C THR A 79 11.11 1.11 -7.70
N LYS A 80 11.82 0.90 -8.82
CA LYS A 80 12.40 -0.40 -9.18
C LYS A 80 13.43 -0.88 -8.14
N ALA A 81 14.38 -0.01 -7.78
CA ALA A 81 15.41 -0.34 -6.79
C ALA A 81 14.82 -0.62 -5.39
N ILE A 82 13.75 0.10 -5.02
CA ILE A 82 13.02 -0.13 -3.78
C ILE A 82 12.33 -1.49 -3.81
N LEU A 83 11.63 -1.82 -4.89
CA LEU A 83 10.96 -3.11 -5.04
C LEU A 83 11.94 -4.28 -4.97
N GLU A 84 13.07 -4.20 -5.68
CA GLU A 84 14.13 -5.21 -5.61
C GLU A 84 14.62 -5.43 -4.17
N ARG A 85 14.87 -4.34 -3.42
CA ARG A 85 15.27 -4.44 -2.01
C ARG A 85 14.17 -5.07 -1.14
N LEU A 86 12.90 -4.77 -1.40
CA LEU A 86 11.78 -5.27 -0.62
C LEU A 86 11.49 -6.74 -0.88
N ILE A 87 11.72 -7.26 -2.10
CA ILE A 87 11.57 -8.70 -2.42
C ILE A 87 12.45 -9.54 -1.48
N HIS A 88 13.70 -9.11 -1.26
CA HIS A 88 14.64 -9.81 -0.37
C HIS A 88 14.20 -9.79 1.10
N ARG A 89 13.43 -8.78 1.51
CA ARG A 89 12.95 -8.61 2.88
C ARG A 89 11.61 -9.33 3.13
N PHE A 90 10.78 -9.45 2.09
CA PHE A 90 9.42 -9.94 2.19
C PHE A 90 9.21 -11.15 1.27
N PRO A 91 9.30 -12.39 1.77
CA PRO A 91 9.29 -13.61 0.94
C PRO A 91 7.97 -13.89 0.21
N HIS A 92 6.90 -13.15 0.54
CA HIS A 92 5.59 -13.26 -0.09
C HIS A 92 5.28 -12.06 -1.02
N LEU A 93 6.28 -11.24 -1.32
CA LEU A 93 6.22 -10.17 -2.29
C LEU A 93 6.68 -10.69 -3.66
N GLU A 94 5.77 -10.64 -4.63
CA GLU A 94 6.05 -10.84 -6.04
C GLU A 94 6.10 -9.47 -6.75
N VAL A 95 7.01 -9.30 -7.71
CA VAL A 95 7.11 -8.07 -8.50
C VAL A 95 7.06 -8.44 -9.99
N LEU A 96 6.22 -7.72 -10.73
CA LEU A 96 6.01 -7.85 -12.16
C LEU A 96 6.34 -6.51 -12.81
N HIS A 97 7.27 -6.51 -13.77
CA HIS A 97 7.59 -5.32 -14.54
C HIS A 97 6.89 -5.40 -15.91
N ILE A 98 6.15 -4.36 -16.26
CA ILE A 98 5.44 -4.20 -17.54
C ILE A 98 5.91 -2.88 -18.14
N ASP A 99 6.90 -2.92 -19.02
CA ASP A 99 7.53 -1.72 -19.57
C ASP A 99 6.87 -1.23 -20.90
N GLU A 100 5.87 -1.94 -21.44
CA GLU A 100 5.22 -1.60 -22.71
C GLU A 100 4.02 -0.65 -22.52
N GLU A 101 4.28 0.66 -22.59
CA GLU A 101 3.31 1.77 -22.41
C GLU A 101 1.99 1.60 -23.20
N HIS A 102 2.03 0.95 -24.36
CA HIS A 102 0.86 0.77 -25.23
C HIS A 102 -0.03 -0.42 -24.85
N GLN A 103 0.44 -1.32 -23.96
CA GLN A 103 -0.26 -2.56 -23.58
C GLN A 103 -0.40 -2.74 -22.07
N THR A 104 0.08 -1.77 -21.26
CA THR A 104 0.10 -1.85 -19.80
C THR A 104 -1.25 -2.21 -19.19
N ASP A 105 -2.31 -1.47 -19.52
CA ASP A 105 -3.63 -1.68 -18.90
C ASP A 105 -4.29 -3.00 -19.37
N GLU A 106 -4.02 -3.44 -20.60
CA GLU A 106 -4.48 -4.73 -21.11
C GLU A 106 -3.75 -5.88 -20.39
N ALA A 107 -2.43 -5.77 -20.23
CA ALA A 107 -1.61 -6.75 -19.52
C ALA A 107 -2.02 -6.88 -18.04
N ILE A 108 -2.28 -5.75 -17.36
CA ILE A 108 -2.82 -5.73 -15.99
C ILE A 108 -4.17 -6.42 -15.95
N SER A 109 -5.09 -6.05 -16.85
CA SER A 109 -6.45 -6.61 -16.88
C SER A 109 -6.43 -8.12 -17.12
N LYS A 110 -5.58 -8.59 -18.04
CA LYS A 110 -5.38 -10.00 -18.33
C LYS A 110 -4.80 -10.76 -17.13
N TRP A 111 -3.83 -10.16 -16.45
CA TRP A 111 -3.27 -10.76 -15.24
C TRP A 111 -4.31 -10.86 -14.11
N LEU A 112 -5.10 -9.81 -13.88
CA LEU A 112 -6.18 -9.81 -12.88
C LEU A 112 -7.22 -10.89 -13.18
N GLN A 113 -7.67 -11.01 -14.44
CA GLN A 113 -8.60 -12.06 -14.86
C GLN A 113 -8.04 -13.46 -14.63
N ALA A 114 -6.74 -13.66 -14.84
CA ALA A 114 -6.09 -14.94 -14.57
C ALA A 114 -6.09 -15.28 -13.07
N GLN A 115 -5.96 -14.29 -12.19
CA GLN A 115 -6.00 -14.50 -10.74
C GLN A 115 -7.42 -14.69 -10.19
N GLU A 116 -8.44 -14.06 -10.79
CA GLU A 116 -9.84 -14.23 -10.38
C GLU A 116 -10.35 -15.68 -10.54
N GLN A 117 -9.72 -16.49 -11.40
CA GLN A 117 -10.00 -17.92 -11.51
C GLN A 117 -9.54 -18.71 -10.28
N GLY A 118 -8.53 -18.19 -9.56
CA GLY A 118 -8.17 -18.67 -8.24
C GLY A 118 -9.20 -18.18 -7.22
N LYS A 119 -9.67 -19.05 -6.31
CA LYS A 119 -10.65 -18.70 -5.27
C LYS A 119 -10.14 -17.67 -4.23
N GLU A 120 -9.02 -17.01 -4.49
CA GLU A 120 -8.42 -16.03 -3.60
C GLU A 120 -9.06 -14.67 -3.78
N LYS A 121 -9.37 -14.00 -2.66
CA LYS A 121 -9.91 -12.64 -2.71
C LYS A 121 -8.77 -11.64 -2.90
N LEU A 122 -8.73 -11.03 -4.08
CA LEU A 122 -7.80 -9.95 -4.42
C LEU A 122 -8.32 -8.59 -3.95
N VAL A 123 -7.40 -7.72 -3.53
CA VAL A 123 -7.61 -6.27 -3.40
C VAL A 123 -6.58 -5.57 -4.25
N VAL A 124 -7.06 -4.83 -5.25
CA VAL A 124 -6.22 -4.07 -6.19
C VAL A 124 -6.19 -2.62 -5.74
N LEU A 125 -4.98 -2.06 -5.62
CA LEU A 125 -4.75 -0.65 -5.34
C LEU A 125 -3.88 -0.06 -6.44
N ASP A 126 -4.41 0.96 -7.11
CA ASP A 126 -3.70 1.69 -8.16
C ASP A 126 -3.05 2.94 -7.55
N LEU A 127 -1.74 2.88 -7.31
CA LEU A 127 -0.98 3.98 -6.71
C LEU A 127 -0.78 5.14 -7.70
N ARG A 128 -0.83 4.86 -9.01
CA ARG A 128 -0.74 5.89 -10.06
C ARG A 128 -1.82 6.97 -9.90
N LYS A 129 -3.01 6.59 -9.42
CA LYS A 129 -4.14 7.50 -9.18
C LYS A 129 -4.08 8.24 -7.84
N MET A 130 -3.40 7.69 -6.83
CA MET A 130 -3.31 8.34 -5.52
C MET A 130 -2.40 9.57 -5.56
N GLU A 131 -1.25 9.47 -6.23
CA GLU A 131 -0.32 10.59 -6.39
C GLU A 131 -0.95 11.71 -7.24
N ALA A 132 -1.63 11.35 -8.34
CA ALA A 132 -2.31 12.32 -9.20
C ALA A 132 -3.41 13.14 -8.48
N ASN A 133 -4.07 12.57 -7.48
CA ASN A 133 -5.05 13.30 -6.66
C ASN A 133 -4.39 14.15 -5.57
N GLY A 134 -3.27 13.71 -5.00
CA GLY A 134 -2.51 14.46 -3.99
C GLY A 134 -1.92 15.76 -4.56
N ASP A 135 -1.44 15.72 -5.80
CA ASP A 135 -0.91 16.89 -6.49
C ASP A 135 -2.01 17.93 -6.78
N ASN A 136 -3.16 17.47 -7.29
CA ASN A 136 -4.30 18.34 -7.59
C ASN A 136 -4.89 19.03 -6.34
N GLU A 137 -4.90 18.35 -5.19
CA GLU A 137 -5.40 18.93 -3.94
C GLU A 137 -4.39 19.91 -3.33
N SER A 138 -3.09 19.63 -3.46
CA SER A 138 -2.01 20.54 -3.05
C SER A 138 -2.01 21.85 -3.86
N GLU A 139 -2.26 21.78 -5.18
CA GLU A 139 -2.39 22.98 -6.02
C GLU A 139 -3.65 23.80 -5.72
N ARG A 140 -4.77 23.14 -5.37
CA ARG A 140 -6.02 23.82 -4.97
C ARG A 140 -5.92 24.57 -3.65
N HIS A 141 -5.05 24.15 -2.75
CA HIS A 141 -4.82 24.84 -1.47
C HIS A 141 -3.84 26.02 -1.57
N LEU A 142 -3.20 26.22 -2.73
CA LEU A 142 -2.25 27.30 -2.99
C LEU A 142 -2.80 28.38 -3.94
N ALA A 143 -4.01 28.21 -4.47
CA ALA A 143 -4.74 29.17 -5.30
C ALA A 143 -5.79 29.96 -4.50
#